data_AF-A0A6N4VCM4-F1
#
_entry.id   AF-A0A6N4VCM4-F1
#
_cell.length_a   1.000
_cell.length_b   1.000
_cell.length_c   1.000
_cell.angle_alpha   90.00
_cell.angle_beta   90.00
_cell.angle_gamma   90.00
#
_symmetry.space_group_name_H-M   'P 1'
#
loop_
_entity.id
_entity.type
_entity.pdbx_description
1 polymer ?
#
loop_
_entity_poly.entity_id
_entity_poly.type
_entity_poly.pdbx_seq_one_letter_code
_entity_poly.pdbx_strand_id
1 'polypeptide(L)' 'MLGDVQATTDATPVRRTGSPDDIAVAGAFPVSEEAGDITGQSFGVNGDGNT' A
#
# COMPACT_ATOMS: atom_id res chain seq x y z
N MET A 1 -4.49 -22.44 2.23
CA MET A 1 -4.58 -22.14 0.78
C MET A 1 -4.75 -20.64 0.65
N LEU A 2 -4.03 -19.98 -0.25
CA LEU A 2 -4.37 -18.61 -0.65
C LEU A 2 -5.77 -18.66 -1.28
N GLY A 3 -6.65 -17.72 -0.93
CA GLY A 3 -7.99 -17.62 -1.52
C GLY A 3 -7.94 -17.33 -3.02
N ASP A 4 -9.11 -17.25 -3.66
CA ASP A 4 -9.19 -16.82 -5.06
C ASP A 4 -8.65 -15.40 -5.22
N VAL A 5 -7.54 -15.29 -5.95
CA VAL A 5 -6.85 -14.03 -6.22
C VAL A 5 -7.75 -13.10 -7.04
N GLN A 6 -8.57 -13.64 -7.93
CA GLN A 6 -9.45 -12.82 -8.75
C GLN A 6 -10.57 -12.22 -7.91
N ALA A 7 -11.22 -13.04 -7.07
CA ALA A 7 -12.22 -12.53 -6.11
C ALA A 7 -11.66 -11.47 -5.17
N THR A 8 -10.40 -11.63 -4.72
CA THR A 8 -9.72 -10.64 -3.87
C THR A 8 -9.44 -9.34 -4.63
N THR A 9 -9.01 -9.47 -5.89
CA THR A 9 -8.76 -8.33 -6.78
C THR A 9 -10.03 -7.54 -7.03
N ASP A 10 -11.13 -8.23 -7.35
CA ASP A 10 -12.43 -7.62 -7.64
C ASP A 10 -13.02 -6.90 -6.41
N ALA A 11 -12.77 -7.42 -5.21
CA ALA A 11 -13.23 -6.84 -3.95
C ALA A 11 -12.39 -5.63 -3.48
N THR A 12 -11.17 -5.46 -3.99
CA THR A 12 -10.29 -4.35 -3.60
C THR A 12 -10.59 -3.12 -4.46
N PRO A 13 -10.80 -1.91 -3.89
CA PRO A 13 -11.13 -0.69 -4.64
C PRO A 13 -10.22 -0.39 -5.84
N VAL A 14 -8.92 -0.65 -5.70
CA VAL A 14 -7.91 -0.40 -6.75
C VAL A 14 -7.95 -1.46 -7.88
N ARG A 15 -8.69 -2.56 -7.70
CA ARG A 15 -8.93 -3.63 -8.69
C ARG A 15 -7.68 -4.19 -9.37
N ARG A 16 -6.58 -4.24 -8.64
CA ARG A 16 -5.37 -4.97 -9.03
C ARG A 16 -4.64 -5.50 -7.81
N THR A 17 -3.86 -6.55 -8.02
CA THR A 17 -2.85 -6.97 -7.04
C THR A 17 -1.81 -5.86 -6.86
N GLY A 18 -1.36 -5.69 -5.62
CA GLY A 18 -0.22 -4.83 -5.32
C GLY A 18 1.07 -5.34 -5.96
N SER A 19 1.95 -4.42 -6.30
CA SER A 19 3.32 -4.66 -6.77
C SER A 19 4.31 -4.28 -5.67
N PRO A 20 5.49 -4.91 -5.59
CA PRO A 20 6.59 -4.43 -4.73
C PRO A 20 6.88 -2.93 -4.91
N ASP A 21 6.72 -2.40 -6.12
CA ASP A 21 6.95 -0.98 -6.42
C ASP A 21 5.99 -0.06 -5.67
N ASP A 22 4.76 -0.50 -5.35
CA ASP A 22 3.79 0.30 -4.61
C ASP A 22 4.32 0.61 -3.19
N ILE A 23 5.00 -0.35 -2.56
CA ILE A 23 5.64 -0.17 -1.26
C ILE A 23 6.92 0.67 -1.41
N ALA A 24 7.73 0.40 -2.44
CA ALA A 24 9.00 1.09 -2.65
C ALA A 24 8.79 2.60 -2.87
N VAL A 25 7.82 2.98 -3.70
CA VAL A 25 7.47 4.38 -3.96
C VAL A 25 6.92 5.05 -2.69
N ALA A 26 6.02 4.37 -1.96
CA ALA A 26 5.49 4.90 -0.71
C ALA A 26 6.57 5.06 0.38
N GLY A 27 7.52 4.12 0.45
CA GLY A 27 8.65 4.15 1.39
C GLY A 27 9.74 5.15 1.03
N ALA A 28 9.84 5.57 -0.24
CA ALA A 28 10.84 6.54 -0.68
C ALA A 28 10.59 7.94 -0.12
N PHE A 29 9.34 8.35 0.12
CA PHE A 29 9.04 9.67 0.65
C PHE A 29 9.45 9.84 2.13
N PRO A 30 9.11 8.93 3.07
CA PRO A 30 9.52 9.05 4.47
C PRO A 30 11.02 9.11 4.73
N VAL A 31 11.86 8.64 3.80
CA VAL A 31 13.33 8.72 3.91
C VAL A 31 13.93 9.99 3.30
N SER A 32 13.10 10.84 2.70
CA SER A 32 13.53 12.11 2.11
C SER A 32 13.65 13.22 3.15
N GLU A 33 14.41 14.27 2.83
CA GLU A 33 14.52 15.46 3.68
C GLU A 33 13.17 16.18 3.86
N GLU A 34 12.30 16.10 2.85
CA GLU A 34 10.98 16.73 2.86
C GLU A 34 10.05 16.12 3.93
N ALA A 35 10.29 14.88 4.33
CA ALA A 35 9.49 14.20 5.35
C ALA A 35 10.01 14.42 6.79
N GLY A 36 10.91 15.39 7.02
CA GLY A 36 11.63 15.55 8.29
C GLY A 36 10.77 15.72 9.55
N ASP A 37 9.55 16.25 9.41
CA ASP A 37 8.61 16.43 10.52
C ASP A 37 7.64 15.24 10.71
N ILE A 38 7.73 14.20 9.88
CA ILE A 38 6.83 13.05 9.92
C ILE A 38 7.51 11.88 10.64
N THR A 39 7.01 11.55 11.83
CA THR A 39 7.57 10.47 12.66
C THR A 39 6.50 9.70 13.43
N GLY A 40 6.80 8.45 13.78
CA GLY A 40 5.92 7.57 14.56
C GLY A 40 4.63 7.14 13.85
N GLN A 41 4.51 7.37 12.54
CA GLN A 41 3.31 7.07 11.76
C GLN A 41 3.36 5.67 11.13
N SER A 42 2.19 5.05 10.98
CA SER A 42 2.00 3.85 10.16
C SER A 42 1.32 4.24 8.84
N PHE A 43 1.95 3.93 7.71
CA PHE A 43 1.41 4.23 6.38
C PHE A 43 0.69 3.00 5.81
N GLY A 44 -0.61 3.14 5.54
CA GLY A 44 -1.38 2.12 4.83
C GLY A 44 -1.09 2.18 3.32
N VAL A 45 -0.56 1.07 2.78
CA VAL A 45 -0.34 0.89 1.33
C VAL A 45 -0.94 -0.44 0.90
N ASN A 46 -2.27 -0.49 0.90
CA ASN A 46 -3.04 -1.73 0.86
C ASN A 46 -4.12 -1.76 -0.23
N GLY A 47 -4.27 -0.69 -1.02
CA GLY A 47 -5.39 -0.53 -1.96
C GLY A 47 -6.76 -0.45 -1.27
N ASP A 48 -6.75 -0.18 0.06
CA ASP A 48 -7.82 0.08 1.02
C ASP A 48 -9.20 -0.54 0.78
N GLY A 49 -9.18 -1.85 0.58
CA GLY A 49 -10.09 -2.74 1.32
C GLY A 49 -9.89 -2.71 2.85
N ASN A 50 -9.67 -1.53 3.46
CA ASN A 50 -9.80 -1.24 4.89
C ASN A 50 -10.04 0.27 5.11
N THR A 51 -11.30 0.66 4.92
CA THR A 51 -12.03 1.70 5.68
C THR A 51 -13.36 1.10 6.12
#